data_AF-A0A505DNT2-F1
#
_entry.id   AF-A0A505DNT2-F1
#
_cell.length_a   1.000
_cell.length_b   1.000
_cell.length_c   1.000
_cell.angle_alpha   90.00
_cell.angle_beta   90.00
_cell.angle_gamma   90.00
#
_symmetry.space_group_name_H-M   'P 1'
#
loop_
_entity.id
_entity.type
_entity.pdbx_description
1 polymer ?
#
loop_
_entity_poly.entity_id
_entity_poly.type
_entity_poly.pdbx_seq_one_letter_code
_entity_poly.pdbx_strand_id
1 'polypeptide(L)'
;MPRPDFVAHRSVQRYAATLADLTPRERDERLDLLQSFAEYVDRDPDTMIEEIFDEETRKYRRRGFYTGEAKAFAASFDDSPNAQLRRSNVIRAFFIANGRRLLTERPAWMS
;
A
#
# COMPACT_ATOMS: atom_id res chain seq x y z
N MET A 1 -0.42 12.62 -10.76
CA MET A 1 -1.74 12.08 -11.12
C MET A 1 -1.52 10.67 -11.63
N PRO A 2 -2.24 9.69 -11.08
CA PRO A 2 -1.97 8.29 -11.35
C PRO A 2 -2.33 7.95 -12.80
N ARG A 3 -1.61 6.98 -13.38
CA ARG A 3 -1.81 6.58 -14.76
C ARG A 3 -3.19 5.91 -14.95
N PRO A 4 -3.86 6.09 -16.12
CA PRO A 4 -5.18 5.50 -16.37
C PRO A 4 -5.25 3.98 -16.25
N ASP A 5 -4.19 3.28 -16.69
CA ASP A 5 -4.03 1.83 -16.56
C ASP A 5 -3.91 1.41 -15.09
N PHE A 6 -3.15 2.16 -14.29
CA PHE A 6 -3.01 1.92 -12.86
C PHE A 6 -4.35 2.02 -12.11
N VAL A 7 -5.15 3.07 -12.39
CA VAL A 7 -6.46 3.24 -11.74
C VAL A 7 -7.53 2.26 -12.23
N ALA A 8 -7.29 1.56 -13.34
CA ALA A 8 -8.20 0.55 -13.86
C ALA A 8 -8.16 -0.78 -13.07
N HIS A 9 -7.10 -1.02 -12.29
CA HIS A 9 -6.98 -2.20 -11.44
C HIS A 9 -8.09 -2.27 -10.40
N ARG A 10 -8.64 -3.47 -10.20
CA ARG A 10 -9.81 -3.69 -9.31
C ARG A 10 -9.47 -3.32 -7.87
N SER A 11 -8.28 -3.70 -7.42
CA SER A 11 -7.79 -3.41 -6.08
C SER A 11 -7.59 -1.91 -5.83
N VAL A 12 -7.18 -1.16 -6.86
CA VAL A 12 -7.02 0.29 -6.81
C VAL A 12 -8.39 0.97 -6.78
N GLN A 13 -9.36 0.53 -7.58
CA GLN A 13 -10.72 1.04 -7.54
C GLN A 13 -11.38 0.86 -6.16
N ARG A 14 -11.18 -0.30 -5.54
CA ARG A 14 -11.65 -0.57 -4.17
C ARG A 14 -11.03 0.38 -3.16
N TYR A 15 -9.72 0.60 -3.24
CA TYR A 15 -9.04 1.53 -2.35
C TYR A 15 -9.51 2.98 -2.60
N ALA A 16 -9.60 3.41 -3.85
CA ALA A 16 -10.06 4.74 -4.23
C ALA A 16 -11.48 5.04 -3.71
N ALA A 17 -12.37 4.04 -3.68
CA ALA A 17 -13.70 4.18 -3.09
C ALA A 17 -13.67 4.48 -1.58
N THR A 18 -12.61 4.07 -0.86
CA THR A 18 -12.42 4.41 0.57
C THR A 18 -11.88 5.81 0.81
N LEU A 19 -11.53 6.55 -0.25
CA LEU A 19 -10.96 7.90 -0.20
C LEU A 19 -11.98 8.97 -0.62
N ALA A 20 -13.27 8.64 -0.65
CA ALA A 20 -14.33 9.52 -1.16
C ALA A 20 -14.52 10.80 -0.33
N ASP A 21 -14.02 10.83 0.90
CA ASP A 21 -14.01 11.98 1.81
C ASP A 21 -12.85 12.95 1.56
N LEU A 22 -11.86 12.56 0.76
CA LEU A 22 -10.69 13.39 0.44
C LEU A 22 -10.93 14.33 -0.73
N THR A 23 -10.18 15.43 -0.76
CA THR A 23 -10.12 16.27 -1.97
C THR A 23 -9.50 15.50 -3.14
N PRO A 24 -9.78 15.88 -4.40
CA PRO A 24 -9.18 15.23 -5.57
C PRO A 24 -7.64 15.18 -5.51
N ARG A 25 -7.01 16.26 -5.03
CA ARG A 25 -5.55 16.34 -4.88
C ARG A 25 -5.01 15.34 -3.86
N GLU A 26 -5.62 15.26 -2.68
CA GLU A 26 -5.18 14.32 -1.63
C GLU A 26 -5.41 12.86 -2.05
N ARG A 27 -6.49 12.59 -2.77
CA ARG A 27 -6.73 11.28 -3.37
C ARG A 27 -5.64 10.93 -4.37
N ASP A 28 -5.33 11.83 -5.30
CA ASP A 28 -4.30 11.61 -6.31
C ASP A 28 -2.92 11.42 -5.69
N GLU A 29 -2.56 12.19 -4.66
CA GLU A 29 -1.29 12.03 -3.92
C GLU A 29 -1.14 10.62 -3.31
N ARG A 30 -2.24 10.05 -2.78
CA ARG A 30 -2.22 8.68 -2.24
C ARG A 30 -2.10 7.63 -3.33
N LEU A 31 -2.78 7.83 -4.46
CA LEU A 31 -2.75 6.90 -5.59
C LEU A 31 -1.39 6.95 -6.32
N ASP A 32 -0.79 8.12 -6.46
CA ASP A 32 0.56 8.30 -7.00
C ASP A 32 1.61 7.58 -6.14
N LEU A 33 1.51 7.71 -4.81
CA LEU A 33 2.37 6.98 -3.89
C LEU A 33 2.22 5.46 -4.03
N LEU A 34 0.98 4.97 -4.15
CA LEU A 34 0.70 3.55 -4.34
C LEU A 34 1.23 3.05 -5.69
N GLN A 35 1.09 3.83 -6.75
CA GLN A 35 1.66 3.51 -8.06
C GLN A 35 3.18 3.40 -8.00
N SER A 36 3.82 4.36 -7.33
CA SER A 36 5.28 4.36 -7.14
C SER A 36 5.74 3.14 -6.33
N PHE A 37 4.95 2.71 -5.35
CA PHE A 37 5.22 1.49 -4.59
C PHE A 37 5.07 0.22 -5.44
N ALA A 38 4.01 0.14 -6.25
CA ALA A 38 3.77 -0.97 -7.18
C ALA A 38 4.93 -1.13 -8.17
N GLU A 39 5.41 -0.02 -8.73
CA GLU A 39 6.60 0.04 -9.59
C GLU A 39 7.87 -0.40 -8.83
N TYR A 40 8.05 0.07 -7.60
CA TYR A 40 9.22 -0.28 -6.77
C TYR A 40 9.30 -1.79 -6.46
N VAL A 41 8.17 -2.46 -6.21
CA VAL A 41 8.14 -3.92 -5.98
C VAL A 41 8.00 -4.74 -7.28
N ASP A 42 7.96 -4.07 -8.44
CA ASP A 42 7.76 -4.67 -9.76
C ASP A 42 6.51 -5.56 -9.83
N ARG A 43 5.37 -5.09 -9.30
CA ARG A 43 4.09 -5.81 -9.32
C ARG A 43 2.94 -4.88 -9.62
N ASP A 44 1.97 -5.36 -10.38
CA ASP A 44 0.70 -4.66 -10.48
C ASP A 44 -0.13 -4.81 -9.17
N PRO A 45 -1.05 -3.87 -8.89
CA PRO A 45 -1.81 -3.87 -7.65
C PRO A 45 -2.65 -5.12 -7.40
N ASP A 46 -3.21 -5.74 -8.44
CA ASP A 46 -4.07 -6.91 -8.28
C ASP A 46 -3.21 -8.14 -7.93
N THR A 47 -2.06 -8.32 -8.60
CA THR A 47 -1.07 -9.34 -8.25
C THR A 47 -0.60 -9.20 -6.80
N MET A 48 -0.39 -7.98 -6.29
CA MET A 48 -0.02 -7.77 -4.89
C MET A 48 -1.06 -8.33 -3.90
N ILE A 49 -2.35 -8.19 -4.22
CA ILE A 49 -3.45 -8.68 -3.39
C ILE A 49 -3.62 -10.20 -3.49
N GLU A 50 -3.31 -10.79 -4.64
CA GLU A 50 -3.33 -12.23 -4.86
C GLU A 50 -2.17 -12.93 -4.14
N GLU A 51 -0.95 -12.40 -4.26
CA GLU A 51 0.25 -13.02 -3.69
C GLU A 51 0.29 -12.97 -2.15
N ILE A 52 -0.33 -11.97 -1.53
CA ILE A 52 -0.23 -11.80 -0.08
C ILE A 52 -0.99 -12.88 0.69
N PHE A 53 -2.09 -13.40 0.13
CA PHE A 53 -3.00 -14.33 0.80
C PHE A 53 -3.47 -15.43 -0.13
N ASP A 54 -3.22 -16.66 0.29
CA ASP A 54 -3.67 -17.87 -0.38
C ASP A 54 -5.12 -18.17 0.02
N GLU A 55 -6.03 -18.09 -0.95
CA GLU A 55 -7.46 -18.30 -0.72
C GLU A 55 -7.83 -19.77 -0.46
N GLU A 56 -7.05 -20.72 -0.99
CA GLU A 56 -7.26 -22.16 -0.81
C GLU A 56 -6.88 -22.58 0.61
N THR A 57 -5.68 -22.21 1.05
CA THR A 57 -5.18 -22.60 2.39
C THR A 57 -5.57 -21.61 3.48
N ARG A 58 -6.16 -20.47 3.12
CA ARG A 58 -6.54 -19.36 4.01
C ARG A 58 -5.36 -18.80 4.81
N LYS A 59 -4.16 -18.83 4.23
CA LYS A 59 -2.91 -18.41 4.89
C LYS A 59 -2.24 -17.24 4.18
N TYR A 60 -1.59 -16.38 4.97
CA TYR A 60 -0.72 -15.34 4.45
C TYR A 60 0.60 -15.94 3.95
N ARG A 61 1.03 -15.61 2.72
CA ARG A 61 2.31 -16.07 2.15
C ARG A 61 3.35 -14.95 2.05
N ARG A 62 2.97 -13.78 1.52
CA ARG A 62 3.89 -12.63 1.33
C ARG A 62 3.66 -11.46 2.28
N ARG A 63 3.00 -11.70 3.42
CA ARG A 63 2.71 -10.63 4.39
C ARG A 63 3.98 -9.96 4.95
N GLY A 64 5.00 -10.75 5.27
CA GLY A 64 6.29 -10.24 5.74
C GLY A 64 7.02 -9.44 4.66
N PHE A 65 7.05 -9.96 3.44
CA PHE A 65 7.61 -9.29 2.26
C PHE A 65 6.98 -7.91 2.04
N TYR A 66 5.66 -7.81 1.85
CA TYR A 66 5.01 -6.53 1.59
C TYR A 66 5.09 -5.55 2.77
N THR A 67 5.22 -6.05 4.01
CA THR A 67 5.48 -5.16 5.16
C THR A 67 6.89 -4.59 5.08
N GLY A 68 7.89 -5.44 4.80
CA GLY A 68 9.28 -5.02 4.65
C GLY A 68 9.46 -4.02 3.51
N GLU A 69 8.88 -4.30 2.34
CA GLU A 69 8.97 -3.42 1.18
C GLU A 69 8.27 -2.08 1.41
N ALA A 70 7.10 -2.05 2.06
CA ALA A 70 6.43 -0.78 2.36
C ALA A 70 7.28 0.12 3.27
N LYS A 71 7.97 -0.48 4.25
CA LYS A 71 8.89 0.24 5.14
C LYS A 71 10.15 0.69 4.40
N ALA A 72 10.76 -0.19 3.59
CA ALA A 72 11.97 0.13 2.82
C ALA A 72 11.70 1.23 1.79
N PHE A 73 10.59 1.13 1.06
CA PHE A 73 10.12 2.16 0.14
C PHE A 73 9.91 3.49 0.85
N ALA A 74 9.20 3.51 1.99
CA ALA A 74 9.01 4.72 2.76
C ALA A 74 10.32 5.34 3.27
N ALA A 75 11.28 4.50 3.66
CA ALA A 75 12.61 4.94 4.12
C ALA A 75 13.50 5.49 2.99
N SER A 76 13.18 5.22 1.72
CA SER A 76 13.91 5.78 0.57
C SER A 76 13.68 7.28 0.36
N PHE A 77 12.62 7.83 0.98
CA PHE A 77 12.36 9.27 0.97
C PHE A 77 13.18 9.96 2.07
N ASP A 78 13.89 11.03 1.71
CA ASP A 78 14.62 11.90 2.64
C ASP A 78 13.67 12.76 3.47
N ASP A 79 12.95 12.10 4.37
CA ASP A 79 11.81 12.60 5.12
C ASP A 79 11.97 12.24 6.61
N SER A 80 11.30 12.99 7.49
CA SER A 80 11.24 12.64 8.91
C SER A 80 10.64 11.23 9.15
N PRO A 81 11.00 10.51 10.23
CA PRO A 81 10.45 9.18 10.53
C PRO A 81 8.91 9.13 10.58
N ASN A 82 8.27 10.20 11.04
CA ASN A 82 6.81 10.29 11.07
C ASN A 82 6.21 10.40 9.66
N ALA A 83 6.89 11.09 8.74
CA ALA A 83 6.45 11.19 7.35
C ALA A 83 6.62 9.84 6.63
N GLN A 84 7.73 9.13 6.86
CA GLN A 84 7.94 7.78 6.36
C GLN A 84 6.86 6.81 6.86
N LEU A 85 6.54 6.84 8.16
CA LEU A 85 5.46 6.04 8.73
C LEU A 85 4.09 6.33 8.09
N ARG A 86 3.78 7.62 7.82
CA ARG A 86 2.55 7.98 7.11
C ARG A 86 2.51 7.39 5.69
N ARG A 87 3.62 7.41 4.95
CA ARG A 87 3.72 6.80 3.62
C ARG A 87 3.48 5.29 3.67
N SER A 88 4.14 4.58 4.59
CA SER A 88 3.87 3.15 4.81
C SER A 88 2.40 2.89 5.16
N ASN A 89 1.78 3.75 5.97
CA ASN A 89 0.36 3.63 6.32
C ASN A 89 -0.60 3.78 5.13
N VAL A 90 -0.26 4.58 4.11
CA VAL A 90 -1.04 4.63 2.86
C VAL A 90 -1.02 3.27 2.15
N ILE A 91 0.17 2.65 2.02
CA ILE A 91 0.32 1.32 1.42
C ILE A 91 -0.45 0.27 2.21
N ARG A 92 -0.36 0.31 3.54
CA ARG A 92 -1.10 -0.60 4.42
C ARG A 92 -2.62 -0.44 4.27
N ALA A 93 -3.10 0.80 4.15
CA ALA A 93 -4.52 1.09 3.96
C ALA A 93 -5.03 0.48 2.64
N PHE A 94 -4.22 0.46 1.58
CA PHE A 94 -4.55 -0.22 0.32
C PHE A 94 -4.80 -1.73 0.52
N PHE A 95 -3.91 -2.43 1.23
CA PHE A 95 -4.13 -3.86 1.54
C PHE A 95 -5.40 -4.07 2.39
N ILE A 96 -5.64 -3.19 3.37
CA ILE A 96 -6.82 -3.25 4.25
C ILE A 96 -8.12 -3.05 3.47
N ALA A 97 -8.17 -2.06 2.56
CA ALA A 97 -9.32 -1.83 1.70
C ALA A 97 -9.63 -3.03 0.80
N ASN A 98 -8.64 -3.87 0.54
CA ASN A 98 -8.76 -5.12 -0.22
C ASN A 98 -8.91 -6.37 0.66
N GLY A 99 -9.21 -6.20 1.95
CA GLY A 99 -9.49 -7.31 2.87
C GLY A 99 -8.25 -8.10 3.29
N ARG A 100 -7.06 -7.52 3.14
CA ARG A 100 -5.76 -8.11 3.52
C ARG A 100 -5.10 -7.27 4.61
N ARG A 101 -4.09 -7.82 5.29
CA ARG A 101 -3.39 -7.13 6.39
C ARG A 101 -1.89 -7.24 6.25
N LEU A 102 -1.18 -6.11 6.32
CA LEU A 102 0.25 -6.07 6.63
C LEU A 102 0.48 -6.18 8.15
N LEU A 103 1.72 -6.43 8.60
CA LEU A 103 2.05 -6.44 10.03
C LEU A 103 2.15 -5.02 10.55
N THR A 104 1.68 -4.72 11.76
CA THR A 104 1.78 -3.38 12.38
C THR A 104 3.22 -2.97 12.63
N GLU A 105 3.60 -1.82 12.07
CA GLU A 105 4.84 -1.15 12.42
C GLU A 105 4.65 -0.49 13.78
N ARG A 106 5.51 -0.84 14.73
CA ARG A 106 5.56 -0.14 16.01
C ARG A 106 6.51 1.05 15.87
N PRO A 107 6.15 2.22 16.41
CA PRO A 107 7.10 3.31 16.58
C PRO A 107 8.34 2.81 17.35
N ALA A 108 9.51 3.37 17.05
CA ALA A 108 10.78 2.92 17.67
C ALA A 108 10.77 2.93 19.21
N TRP A 109 9.97 3.80 19.83
CA TRP A 109 9.82 3.91 21.29
C TRP A 109 8.90 2.85 21.93
N MET A 110 8.26 1.99 21.14
CA MET A 110 7.40 0.87 21.59
C MET A 110 8.06 -0.52 21.38
N SER A 111 9.37 -0.58 21.08
CA SER A 111 10.11 -1.80 20.73
C SER A 111 10.94 -2.32 21.88
#